data_AF-A0A1H8XBG6-F1
#
_entry.id   AF-A0A1H8XBG6-F1
#
_cell.length_a   1.000
_cell.length_b   1.000
_cell.length_c   1.000
_cell.angle_alpha   90.00
_cell.angle_beta   90.00
_cell.angle_gamma   90.00
#
_symmetry.space_group_name_H-M   'P 1'
#
loop_
_entity.id
_entity.type
_entity.pdbx_description
1 polymer ?
#
loop_
_entity_poly.entity_id
_entity_poly.type
_entity_poly.pdbx_seq_one_letter_code
_entity_poly.pdbx_strand_id
1 'polypeptide(L)'
;MSRPLQRLRRLALAIPMATSLQATAAVTTATIVSSSLSPECLEYKVVGICYWLFCTPYGCKVKTSAKVRHFVPDAVVSSYANTGENPWTEMASFSPVSSVAAGGNDPGDSATQANTTISARFKNTDVIGHPGGYAFSQFASASGYTCKGAGTAYMPYLLSNYDYLAWRYGIPEMVYPEALIPGKREVGGTQSGDLWGNVYPRSGFLHQPDDYKAAAVMAQRAGDVVTRSGQIHVYQSLLAQPEDGYWPAGELLEGDATTGKWQELAPTLSQSCAAFPNPGPHIQDAVGAYAWALWRPYSCCKREGQVFLGSIDFQ
;
A
#
# COMPACT_ATOMS: atom_id res chain seq x y z
N MET A 1 -19.99 81.88 4.82
CA MET A 1 -19.10 81.05 3.98
C MET A 1 -18.81 79.76 4.74
N SER A 2 -19.51 78.68 4.42
CA SER A 2 -19.33 77.38 5.08
C SER A 2 -19.53 76.31 4.00
N ARG A 3 -18.44 75.65 3.60
CA ARG A 3 -18.43 74.60 2.57
C ARG A 3 -19.06 73.31 3.11
N PRO A 4 -19.86 72.56 2.34
CA PRO A 4 -20.33 71.25 2.77
C PRO A 4 -19.23 70.20 2.56
N LEU A 5 -19.01 69.37 3.58
CA LEU A 5 -18.10 68.22 3.57
C LEU A 5 -18.64 67.12 2.64
N GLN A 6 -17.86 66.78 1.61
CA GLN A 6 -18.12 65.64 0.74
C GLN A 6 -17.96 64.33 1.53
N ARG A 7 -19.04 63.54 1.62
CA ARG A 7 -19.00 62.16 2.12
C ARG A 7 -18.33 61.27 1.07
N LEU A 8 -17.10 60.82 1.34
CA LEU A 8 -16.49 59.72 0.60
C LEU A 8 -17.27 58.42 0.86
N ARG A 9 -17.94 57.89 -0.17
CA ARG A 9 -18.45 56.52 -0.20
C ARG A 9 -17.26 55.56 -0.32
N ARG A 10 -16.93 54.83 0.75
CA ARG A 10 -16.00 53.70 0.69
C ARG A 10 -16.70 52.54 -0.03
N LEU A 11 -16.29 52.26 -1.27
CA LEU A 11 -16.62 51.01 -1.96
C LEU A 11 -15.81 49.89 -1.28
N ALA A 12 -16.48 49.04 -0.52
CA ALA A 12 -15.89 47.80 -0.03
C ALA A 12 -15.84 46.80 -1.18
N LEU A 13 -14.64 46.54 -1.70
CA LEU A 13 -14.39 45.47 -2.67
C LEU A 13 -14.43 44.14 -1.89
N ALA A 14 -15.50 43.38 -2.05
CA ALA A 14 -15.58 42.02 -1.52
C ALA A 14 -14.68 41.11 -2.37
N ILE A 15 -13.54 40.71 -1.82
CA ILE A 15 -12.68 39.68 -2.40
C ILE A 15 -13.39 38.34 -2.14
N PRO A 16 -13.84 37.60 -3.17
CA PRO A 16 -14.38 36.27 -2.94
C PRO A 16 -13.24 35.38 -2.43
N MET A 17 -13.34 34.96 -1.18
CA MET A 17 -12.50 33.91 -0.62
C MET A 17 -12.79 32.65 -1.45
N ALA A 18 -11.85 32.25 -2.29
CA ALA A 18 -11.92 30.97 -2.97
C ALA A 18 -11.86 29.89 -1.88
N THR A 19 -13.00 29.30 -1.55
CA THR A 19 -13.05 28.05 -0.80
C THR A 19 -12.32 27.02 -1.65
N SER A 20 -11.14 26.60 -1.23
CA SER A 20 -10.50 25.41 -1.79
C SER A 20 -11.47 24.25 -1.64
N LEU A 21 -12.02 23.75 -2.75
CA LEU A 21 -12.64 22.43 -2.78
C LEU A 21 -11.52 21.45 -2.38
N GLN A 22 -11.46 21.06 -1.11
CA GLN A 22 -10.63 19.94 -0.72
C GLN A 22 -11.29 18.70 -1.34
N ALA A 23 -10.61 18.08 -2.31
CA ALA A 23 -11.10 16.92 -3.00
C ALA A 23 -11.20 15.76 -2.02
N THR A 24 -12.40 15.21 -1.83
CA THR A 24 -12.61 13.89 -1.23
C THR A 24 -12.32 12.86 -2.32
N ALA A 25 -11.14 12.26 -2.28
CA ALA A 25 -10.70 11.40 -3.37
C ALA A 25 -11.08 9.95 -3.11
N ALA A 26 -12.37 9.67 -3.31
CA ALA A 26 -12.82 8.29 -3.51
C ALA A 26 -12.20 7.76 -4.81
N VAL A 27 -11.62 6.55 -4.75
CA VAL A 27 -11.04 5.87 -5.90
C VAL A 27 -11.95 4.75 -6.37
N THR A 28 -12.08 4.60 -7.69
CA THR A 28 -12.90 3.55 -8.31
C THR A 28 -12.04 2.39 -8.76
N THR A 29 -12.66 1.22 -8.90
CA THR A 29 -12.02 0.03 -9.46
C THR A 29 -11.43 0.30 -10.85
N ALA A 30 -12.10 1.10 -11.68
CA ALA A 30 -11.59 1.47 -13.01
C ALA A 30 -10.29 2.28 -12.94
N THR A 31 -10.21 3.24 -12.01
CA THR A 31 -9.00 4.03 -11.76
C THR A 31 -7.85 3.15 -11.28
N ILE A 32 -8.12 2.21 -10.37
CA ILE A 32 -7.13 1.25 -9.85
C ILE A 32 -6.63 0.30 -10.95
N VAL A 33 -7.53 -0.21 -11.80
CA VAL A 33 -7.12 -1.05 -12.94
C VAL A 33 -6.22 -0.24 -13.88
N SER A 34 -6.59 1.01 -14.17
CA SER A 34 -5.79 1.90 -15.01
C SER A 34 -4.41 2.21 -14.43
N SER A 35 -4.31 2.40 -13.10
CA SER A 35 -3.05 2.71 -12.42
C SER A 35 -2.01 1.59 -12.51
N SER A 36 -2.46 0.34 -12.68
CA SER A 36 -1.55 -0.81 -12.89
C SER A 36 -0.77 -0.76 -14.20
N LEU A 37 -1.14 0.12 -15.13
CA LEU A 37 -0.47 0.31 -16.41
C LEU A 37 0.73 1.28 -16.28
N SER A 38 1.52 1.12 -15.21
CA SER A 38 2.68 1.97 -14.91
C SER A 38 4.00 1.28 -15.32
N PRO A 39 4.73 1.83 -16.33
CA PRO A 39 6.07 1.36 -16.69
C PRO A 39 7.09 1.58 -15.57
N GLU A 40 6.96 2.67 -14.82
CA GLU A 40 7.88 3.00 -13.72
C GLU A 40 7.78 1.97 -12.59
N CYS A 41 6.57 1.50 -12.29
CA CYS A 41 6.38 0.49 -11.26
C CYS A 41 6.71 -0.92 -11.70
N LEU A 42 6.50 -1.26 -12.97
CA LEU A 42 6.83 -2.58 -13.50
C LEU A 42 8.32 -2.94 -13.30
N GLU A 43 9.24 -2.00 -13.56
CA GLU A 43 10.70 -2.21 -13.53
C GLU A 43 11.15 -3.55 -14.13
N TYR A 44 10.69 -3.83 -15.34
CA TYR A 44 11.01 -5.08 -16.02
C TYR A 44 12.50 -5.19 -16.35
N LYS A 45 13.14 -6.28 -15.90
CA LYS A 45 14.55 -6.58 -16.17
C LYS A 45 14.73 -8.06 -16.50
N VAL A 46 15.57 -8.34 -17.51
CA VAL A 46 16.10 -9.69 -17.70
C VAL A 46 17.30 -9.83 -16.78
N VAL A 47 17.21 -10.75 -15.81
CA VAL A 47 18.20 -10.92 -14.74
C VAL A 47 19.01 -12.20 -14.89
N GLY A 48 18.72 -13.06 -15.86
CA GLY A 48 19.45 -14.31 -16.01
C GLY A 48 18.92 -15.26 -17.09
N ILE A 49 19.35 -16.52 -17.00
CA ILE A 49 18.94 -17.60 -17.90
C ILE A 49 18.57 -18.83 -17.07
N CYS A 50 17.44 -19.45 -17.41
CA CYS A 50 17.00 -20.74 -16.89
C CYS A 50 17.27 -21.86 -17.88
N TYR A 51 17.61 -23.03 -17.36
CA TYR A 51 17.85 -24.25 -18.12
C TYR A 51 16.75 -25.28 -17.81
N TRP A 52 16.20 -25.86 -18.87
CA TRP A 52 15.12 -26.84 -18.83
C TRP A 52 15.50 -28.08 -19.64
N LEU A 53 15.13 -29.25 -19.16
CA LEU A 53 15.23 -30.48 -19.95
C LEU A 53 13.90 -30.71 -20.66
N PHE A 54 13.95 -30.68 -21.99
CA PHE A 54 12.82 -31.04 -22.84
C PHE A 54 13.06 -32.42 -23.45
N CYS A 55 12.29 -33.41 -23.01
CA CYS A 55 12.37 -34.79 -23.50
C CYS A 55 11.22 -35.11 -24.45
N THR A 56 11.56 -35.82 -25.52
CA THR A 56 10.63 -36.47 -26.46
C THR A 56 10.97 -37.96 -26.54
N PRO A 57 10.12 -38.81 -27.12
CA PRO A 57 10.45 -40.23 -27.30
C PRO A 57 11.76 -40.51 -28.07
N TYR A 58 12.27 -39.54 -28.83
CA TYR A 58 13.48 -39.66 -29.65
C TYR A 58 14.73 -39.04 -28.99
N GLY A 59 14.62 -38.54 -27.76
CA GLY A 59 15.73 -37.98 -26.99
C GLY A 59 15.37 -36.70 -26.22
N CYS A 60 16.31 -36.28 -25.37
CA CYS A 60 16.21 -35.07 -24.54
C CYS A 60 17.15 -33.97 -25.04
N LYS A 61 16.68 -32.72 -24.98
CA LYS A 61 17.47 -31.53 -25.33
C LYS A 61 17.35 -30.51 -24.20
N VAL A 62 18.46 -29.85 -23.87
CA VAL A 62 18.44 -28.71 -22.96
C VAL A 62 17.88 -27.50 -23.72
N LYS A 63 16.85 -26.89 -23.15
CA LYS A 63 16.22 -25.66 -23.60
C LYS A 63 16.53 -24.56 -22.59
N THR A 64 16.62 -23.33 -23.09
CA THR A 64 16.90 -22.17 -22.24
C THR A 64 15.78 -21.15 -22.35
N SER A 65 15.46 -20.49 -21.26
CA SER A 65 14.57 -19.32 -21.25
C SER A 65 15.17 -18.18 -20.45
N ALA A 66 14.77 -16.94 -20.77
CA ALA A 66 15.19 -15.78 -20.02
C ALA A 66 14.58 -15.83 -18.61
N LYS A 67 15.40 -15.54 -17.59
CA LYS A 67 14.96 -15.24 -16.23
C LYS A 67 14.68 -13.76 -16.14
N VAL A 68 13.44 -13.42 -15.81
CA VAL A 68 12.98 -12.04 -15.70
C VAL A 68 12.71 -11.70 -14.25
N ARG A 69 12.84 -10.43 -13.90
CA ARG A 69 12.43 -9.86 -12.62
C ARG A 69 11.68 -8.58 -12.88
N HIS A 70 10.53 -8.43 -12.23
CA HIS A 70 9.70 -7.24 -12.32
C HIS A 70 8.77 -7.17 -11.11
N PHE A 71 8.11 -6.03 -10.90
CA PHE A 71 7.09 -5.93 -9.86
C PHE A 71 5.71 -6.22 -10.43
N VAL A 72 4.83 -6.75 -9.57
CA VAL A 72 3.42 -7.03 -9.86
C VAL A 72 2.56 -6.31 -8.82
N PRO A 73 1.47 -5.64 -9.21
CA PRO A 73 0.55 -5.06 -8.25
C PRO A 73 -0.30 -6.19 -7.65
N ASP A 74 0.04 -6.61 -6.42
CA ASP A 74 -0.61 -7.75 -5.76
C ASP A 74 -1.88 -7.35 -5.02
N ALA A 75 -1.87 -6.18 -4.38
CA ALA A 75 -2.97 -5.72 -3.53
C ALA A 75 -3.16 -4.20 -3.59
N VAL A 76 -4.36 -3.78 -3.24
CA VAL A 76 -4.72 -2.41 -2.88
C VAL A 76 -4.86 -2.37 -1.36
N VAL A 77 -4.20 -1.41 -0.75
CA VAL A 77 -4.22 -1.17 0.70
C VAL A 77 -4.88 0.16 0.96
N SER A 78 -6.08 0.12 1.53
CA SER A 78 -6.82 1.32 1.92
C SER A 78 -6.56 1.60 3.39
N SER A 79 -6.27 2.85 3.76
CA SER A 79 -6.12 3.31 5.14
C SER A 79 -7.00 4.53 5.38
N TYR A 80 -7.94 4.44 6.31
CA TYR A 80 -9.01 5.43 6.46
C TYR A 80 -9.42 5.60 7.92
N ALA A 81 -9.86 6.81 8.27
CA ALA A 81 -10.14 7.17 9.67
C ALA A 81 -11.35 6.42 10.24
N ASN A 82 -12.51 6.50 9.59
CA ASN A 82 -13.77 5.97 10.12
C ASN A 82 -14.17 4.64 9.50
N THR A 83 -14.62 3.69 10.32
CA THR A 83 -15.12 2.39 9.86
C THR A 83 -16.21 2.57 8.80
N GLY A 84 -16.12 1.87 7.66
CA GLY A 84 -17.05 2.00 6.55
C GLY A 84 -16.73 3.09 5.53
N GLU A 85 -15.75 3.96 5.79
CA GLU A 85 -15.31 5.03 4.86
C GLU A 85 -14.08 4.61 4.03
N ASN A 86 -14.05 3.37 3.55
CA ASN A 86 -12.97 2.92 2.68
C ASN A 86 -12.98 3.76 1.38
N PRO A 87 -11.85 4.41 1.00
CA PRO A 87 -11.78 5.25 -0.19
C PRO A 87 -11.98 4.47 -1.49
N TRP A 88 -11.76 3.16 -1.49
CA TRP A 88 -12.13 2.30 -2.62
C TRP A 88 -13.63 1.98 -2.56
N THR A 89 -14.39 2.77 -3.30
CA THR A 89 -15.86 2.86 -3.15
C THR A 89 -16.58 1.54 -3.33
N GLU A 90 -16.19 0.74 -4.32
CA GLU A 90 -16.86 -0.55 -4.56
C GLU A 90 -16.55 -1.58 -3.47
N MET A 91 -15.40 -1.47 -2.81
CA MET A 91 -14.96 -2.40 -1.75
C MET A 91 -15.32 -1.95 -0.34
N ALA A 92 -15.87 -0.75 -0.17
CA ALA A 92 -16.28 -0.24 1.15
C ALA A 92 -17.28 -1.16 1.88
N SER A 93 -18.08 -1.92 1.13
CA SER A 93 -19.02 -2.90 1.68
C SER A 93 -18.36 -4.07 2.44
N PHE A 94 -17.07 -4.32 2.25
CA PHE A 94 -16.35 -5.41 2.95
C PHE A 94 -16.06 -5.07 4.41
N SER A 95 -16.04 -3.78 4.76
CA SER A 95 -15.75 -3.28 6.10
C SER A 95 -16.94 -2.51 6.68
N PRO A 96 -18.11 -3.17 6.87
CA PRO A 96 -19.31 -2.50 7.35
C PRO A 96 -19.13 -2.01 8.79
N VAL A 97 -19.81 -0.92 9.14
CA VAL A 97 -19.83 -0.43 10.52
C VAL A 97 -20.37 -1.53 11.44
N SER A 98 -19.56 -1.96 12.41
CA SER A 98 -19.95 -2.94 13.43
C SER A 98 -19.95 -2.27 14.80
N SER A 99 -20.71 -2.77 15.78
CA SER A 99 -20.73 -2.19 17.14
C SER A 99 -19.41 -2.37 17.90
N VAL A 100 -18.65 -3.41 17.56
CA VAL A 100 -17.33 -3.70 18.12
C VAL A 100 -16.21 -2.89 17.46
N ALA A 101 -16.37 -2.55 16.18
CA ALA A 101 -15.49 -1.63 15.46
C ALA A 101 -16.14 -0.25 15.20
N ALA A 102 -17.09 0.14 16.05
CA ALA A 102 -17.77 1.43 15.93
C ALA A 102 -16.81 2.55 16.35
N GLY A 103 -16.68 3.54 15.48
CA GLY A 103 -15.88 4.74 15.73
C GLY A 103 -14.41 4.57 15.34
N GLY A 104 -13.95 5.41 14.42
CA GLY A 104 -12.52 5.64 14.18
C GLY A 104 -11.90 6.56 15.23
N ASN A 105 -12.73 7.35 15.92
CA ASN A 105 -12.42 8.44 16.82
C ASN A 105 -10.92 8.67 16.95
N ASP A 106 -10.36 9.42 15.98
CA ASP A 106 -9.17 10.18 16.29
C ASP A 106 -9.43 10.87 17.63
N PRO A 107 -8.49 10.84 18.59
CA PRO A 107 -8.65 11.54 19.87
C PRO A 107 -9.10 13.01 19.73
N GLY A 108 -8.99 13.60 18.54
CA GLY A 108 -9.52 14.92 18.17
C GLY A 108 -11.02 15.03 17.84
N ASP A 109 -11.74 13.94 17.56
CA ASP A 109 -13.15 13.97 17.08
C ASP A 109 -14.20 13.89 18.20
N SER A 110 -13.79 13.68 19.44
CA SER A 110 -14.68 13.75 20.60
C SER A 110 -14.45 15.07 21.34
N ALA A 111 -15.48 15.93 21.42
CA ALA A 111 -15.44 17.19 22.16
C ALA A 111 -15.07 17.04 23.66
N THR A 112 -15.11 15.81 24.19
CA THR A 112 -14.71 15.43 25.56
C THR A 112 -13.28 14.88 25.68
N GLN A 113 -12.57 14.63 24.57
CA GLN A 113 -11.16 14.18 24.53
C GLN A 113 -10.21 15.13 23.79
N ALA A 114 -10.69 16.29 23.33
CA ALA A 114 -9.91 17.35 22.70
C ALA A 114 -8.76 17.93 23.57
N ASN A 115 -8.56 17.43 24.79
CA ASN A 115 -7.55 17.90 25.74
C ASN A 115 -6.42 16.90 26.04
N THR A 116 -6.37 15.74 25.38
CA THR A 116 -5.26 14.78 25.54
C THR A 116 -4.73 14.28 24.20
N THR A 117 -3.61 14.88 23.77
CA THR A 117 -2.70 14.48 22.68
C THR A 117 -3.23 14.56 21.24
N ILE A 118 -3.08 15.75 20.63
CA ILE A 118 -3.36 16.10 19.20
C ILE A 118 -2.57 15.26 18.18
N SER A 119 -1.67 14.36 18.60
CA SER A 119 -0.75 13.65 17.69
C SER A 119 -0.95 12.14 17.60
N ALA A 120 -1.85 11.52 18.39
CA ALA A 120 -2.20 10.12 18.18
C ALA A 120 -3.30 10.01 17.11
N ARG A 121 -3.08 9.20 16.08
CA ARG A 121 -3.99 8.96 14.97
C ARG A 121 -4.43 7.51 14.91
N PHE A 122 -5.70 7.27 14.63
CA PHE A 122 -6.22 5.94 14.33
C PHE A 122 -6.59 5.79 12.85
N LYS A 123 -6.24 4.65 12.24
CA LYS A 123 -6.78 4.26 10.94
C LYS A 123 -7.22 2.79 10.93
N ASN A 124 -8.37 2.55 10.33
CA ASN A 124 -8.70 1.25 9.80
C ASN A 124 -7.87 1.00 8.53
N THR A 125 -7.53 -0.26 8.28
CA THR A 125 -6.78 -0.65 7.09
C THR A 125 -7.29 -1.96 6.51
N ASP A 126 -7.46 -1.96 5.20
CA ASP A 126 -7.95 -3.10 4.44
C ASP A 126 -6.97 -3.43 3.31
N VAL A 127 -6.57 -4.69 3.22
CA VAL A 127 -5.72 -5.23 2.15
C VAL A 127 -6.57 -6.15 1.28
N ILE A 128 -6.82 -5.73 0.06
CA ILE A 128 -7.67 -6.45 -0.91
C ILE A 128 -6.87 -6.67 -2.19
N GLY A 129 -6.94 -7.87 -2.77
CA GLY A 129 -6.16 -8.21 -3.95
C GLY A 129 -6.48 -7.31 -5.15
N HIS A 130 -5.43 -6.93 -5.89
CA HIS A 130 -5.51 -5.91 -6.91
C HIS A 130 -6.38 -6.36 -8.11
N PRO A 131 -7.36 -5.55 -8.56
CA PRO A 131 -8.29 -5.95 -9.62
C PRO A 131 -7.66 -5.92 -11.02
N GLY A 132 -6.58 -5.15 -11.19
CA GLY A 132 -5.89 -4.92 -12.46
C GLY A 132 -5.02 -6.06 -12.97
N GLY A 133 -4.94 -7.22 -12.31
CA GLY A 133 -4.00 -8.29 -12.65
C GLY A 133 -4.02 -8.72 -14.13
N TYR A 134 -5.20 -8.82 -14.74
CA TYR A 134 -5.35 -9.15 -16.17
C TYR A 134 -4.87 -8.03 -17.10
N ALA A 135 -5.27 -6.78 -16.82
CA ALA A 135 -4.84 -5.62 -17.61
C ALA A 135 -3.32 -5.43 -17.52
N PHE A 136 -2.79 -5.56 -16.31
CA PHE A 136 -1.36 -5.57 -16.02
C PHE A 136 -0.62 -6.67 -16.78
N SER A 137 -1.11 -7.92 -16.76
CA SER A 137 -0.43 -9.01 -17.46
C SER A 137 -0.36 -8.77 -18.96
N GLN A 138 -1.41 -8.22 -19.57
CA GLN A 138 -1.41 -7.87 -21.00
C GLN A 138 -0.42 -6.75 -21.31
N PHE A 139 -0.39 -5.70 -20.49
CA PHE A 139 0.56 -4.59 -20.61
C PHE A 139 2.00 -5.05 -20.44
N ALA A 140 2.32 -5.77 -19.36
CA ALA A 140 3.66 -6.25 -19.08
C ALA A 140 4.14 -7.29 -20.10
N SER A 141 3.22 -8.04 -20.73
CA SER A 141 3.57 -9.00 -21.79
C SER A 141 4.14 -8.35 -23.04
N ALA A 142 3.91 -7.04 -23.25
CA ALA A 142 4.55 -6.28 -24.31
C ALA A 142 6.09 -6.18 -24.10
N SER A 143 6.57 -6.31 -22.86
CA SER A 143 8.00 -6.34 -22.52
C SER A 143 8.63 -7.74 -22.59
N GLY A 144 7.82 -8.80 -22.59
CA GLY A 144 8.28 -10.19 -22.67
C GLY A 144 7.46 -11.15 -21.82
N TYR A 145 8.08 -12.24 -21.35
CA TYR A 145 7.42 -13.18 -20.45
C TYR A 145 7.22 -12.53 -19.07
N THR A 146 6.06 -12.71 -18.45
CA THR A 146 5.71 -12.08 -17.18
C THR A 146 5.46 -13.11 -16.09
N CYS A 147 5.80 -12.74 -14.87
CA CYS A 147 5.56 -13.51 -13.67
C CYS A 147 4.13 -13.31 -13.20
N LYS A 148 3.55 -14.40 -12.71
CA LYS A 148 2.27 -14.38 -12.00
C LYS A 148 2.51 -13.79 -10.60
N GLY A 149 1.63 -12.90 -10.14
CA GLY A 149 1.62 -12.41 -8.75
C GLY A 149 0.99 -13.40 -7.78
N ALA A 150 1.11 -13.13 -6.48
CA ALA A 150 0.45 -13.89 -5.42
C ALA A 150 -1.00 -13.42 -5.18
N GLY A 151 -1.31 -12.18 -5.54
CA GLY A 151 -2.63 -11.58 -5.35
C GLY A 151 -3.73 -12.21 -6.20
N THR A 152 -4.88 -12.50 -5.59
CA THR A 152 -6.13 -12.83 -6.27
C THR A 152 -7.06 -11.62 -6.26
N ALA A 153 -7.54 -11.20 -7.44
CA ALA A 153 -8.37 -10.01 -7.58
C ALA A 153 -9.59 -10.02 -6.64
N TYR A 154 -9.83 -8.89 -5.95
CA TYR A 154 -10.91 -8.67 -4.98
C TYR A 154 -10.89 -9.58 -3.74
N MET A 155 -9.87 -10.40 -3.56
CA MET A 155 -9.75 -11.27 -2.39
C MET A 155 -9.33 -10.44 -1.16
N PRO A 156 -10.09 -10.44 -0.05
CA PRO A 156 -9.67 -9.76 1.17
C PRO A 156 -8.59 -10.57 1.89
N TYR A 157 -7.41 -10.00 2.03
CA TYR A 157 -6.28 -10.60 2.76
C TYR A 157 -6.25 -10.14 4.22
N LEU A 158 -6.58 -8.89 4.48
CA LEU A 158 -6.72 -8.36 5.84
C LEU A 158 -7.81 -7.30 5.83
N LEU A 159 -8.69 -7.36 6.81
CA LEU A 159 -9.73 -6.36 7.04
C LEU A 159 -9.69 -6.00 8.53
N SER A 160 -9.12 -4.85 8.84
CA SER A 160 -8.85 -4.40 10.23
C SER A 160 -10.06 -4.47 11.17
N ASN A 161 -11.27 -4.28 10.63
CA ASN A 161 -12.52 -4.35 11.38
C ASN A 161 -12.78 -5.74 11.99
N TYR A 162 -12.37 -6.81 11.30
CA TYR A 162 -12.48 -8.19 11.80
C TYR A 162 -11.28 -8.60 12.64
N ASP A 163 -10.13 -7.94 12.48
CA ASP A 163 -8.92 -8.15 13.25
C ASP A 163 -8.89 -7.29 14.53
N TYR A 164 -10.00 -7.29 15.27
CA TYR A 164 -10.25 -6.33 16.34
C TYR A 164 -9.21 -6.34 17.46
N LEU A 165 -8.80 -7.53 17.93
CA LEU A 165 -7.87 -7.62 19.06
C LEU A 165 -6.47 -7.09 18.72
N ALA A 166 -5.90 -7.53 17.61
CA ALA A 166 -4.56 -7.14 17.20
C ALA A 166 -4.55 -5.73 16.61
N TRP A 167 -5.49 -5.38 15.73
CA TRP A 167 -5.52 -4.07 15.08
C TRP A 167 -5.97 -2.97 16.03
N ARG A 168 -7.08 -3.15 16.77
CA ARG A 168 -7.63 -2.06 17.60
C ARG A 168 -6.90 -1.89 18.92
N TYR A 169 -6.48 -2.99 19.56
CA TYR A 169 -5.84 -2.93 20.87
C TYR A 169 -4.33 -3.15 20.84
N GLY A 170 -3.76 -3.58 19.72
CA GLY A 170 -2.34 -3.91 19.64
C GLY A 170 -1.97 -5.16 20.45
N ILE A 171 -2.92 -6.05 20.75
CA ILE A 171 -2.67 -7.26 21.53
C ILE A 171 -2.65 -8.48 20.60
N PRO A 172 -1.60 -9.32 20.62
CA PRO A 172 -0.42 -9.28 21.50
C PRO A 172 0.76 -8.48 20.92
N GLU A 173 0.59 -7.79 19.80
CA GLU A 173 1.64 -7.04 19.09
C GLU A 173 2.51 -6.13 19.98
N MET A 174 1.95 -5.57 21.05
CA MET A 174 2.63 -4.68 21.99
C MET A 174 3.74 -5.33 22.83
N VAL A 175 3.74 -6.67 22.94
CA VAL A 175 4.78 -7.40 23.70
C VAL A 175 5.92 -7.92 22.82
N TYR A 176 5.87 -7.68 21.51
CA TYR A 176 6.97 -8.02 20.62
C TYR A 176 8.21 -7.19 20.96
N PRO A 177 9.42 -7.76 20.89
CA PRO A 177 10.66 -7.02 21.13
C PRO A 177 10.79 -5.76 20.26
N GLU A 178 10.29 -5.81 19.03
CA GLU A 178 10.24 -4.71 18.07
C GLU A 178 9.35 -3.55 18.56
N ALA A 179 8.29 -3.83 19.32
CA ALA A 179 7.43 -2.80 19.92
C ALA A 179 8.07 -2.14 21.15
N LEU A 180 8.99 -2.84 21.84
CA LEU A 180 9.58 -2.41 23.11
C LEU A 180 10.94 -1.74 22.96
N ILE A 181 11.60 -1.89 21.81
CA ILE A 181 12.94 -1.35 21.55
C ILE A 181 12.82 -0.23 20.50
N PRO A 182 13.01 1.05 20.90
CA PRO A 182 13.01 2.17 19.96
C PRO A 182 14.05 2.01 18.85
N GLY A 183 13.75 2.49 17.64
CA GLY A 183 14.65 2.37 16.49
C GLY A 183 14.64 1.02 15.79
N LYS A 184 13.86 0.03 16.27
CA LYS A 184 13.63 -1.23 15.55
C LYS A 184 12.36 -1.14 14.74
N ARG A 185 12.42 -1.64 13.50
CA ARG A 185 11.29 -1.76 12.58
C ARG A 185 10.52 -0.44 12.47
N GLU A 186 11.14 0.57 11.86
CA GLU A 186 10.58 1.90 11.69
C GLU A 186 10.49 2.27 10.20
N VAL A 187 9.40 2.92 9.81
CA VAL A 187 9.29 3.57 8.51
C VAL A 187 10.08 4.87 8.58
N GLY A 188 11.28 4.83 8.02
CA GLY A 188 12.26 5.92 8.08
C GLY A 188 13.15 5.81 9.31
N GLY A 189 13.85 6.88 9.66
CA GLY A 189 14.77 6.85 10.80
C GLY A 189 14.90 8.19 11.50
N THR A 190 15.07 8.15 12.82
CA THR A 190 15.33 9.36 13.61
C THR A 190 16.64 10.04 13.19
N GLN A 191 17.68 9.26 12.88
CA GLN A 191 19.00 9.78 12.48
C GLN A 191 18.98 10.40 11.07
N SER A 192 18.15 9.88 10.17
CA SER A 192 17.93 10.43 8.83
C SER A 192 16.97 11.61 8.81
N GLY A 193 16.24 11.87 9.91
CA GLY A 193 15.30 12.99 10.02
C GLY A 193 13.98 12.78 9.26
N ASP A 194 13.69 11.55 8.82
CA ASP A 194 12.54 11.19 8.00
C ASP A 194 11.65 10.11 8.65
N LEU A 195 11.68 9.99 9.98
CA LEU A 195 10.85 9.05 10.72
C LEU A 195 9.35 9.33 10.54
N TRP A 196 8.64 8.39 9.93
CA TRP A 196 7.18 8.43 9.79
C TRP A 196 6.48 7.71 10.93
N GLY A 197 7.05 6.60 11.42
CA GLY A 197 6.52 5.87 12.58
C GLY A 197 7.05 4.46 12.71
N ASN A 198 6.78 3.83 13.84
CA ASN A 198 7.12 2.44 14.14
C ASN A 198 6.16 1.45 13.45
N VAL A 199 6.67 0.30 12.99
CA VAL A 199 5.86 -0.79 12.44
C VAL A 199 5.20 -1.58 13.59
N TYR A 200 5.90 -1.83 14.69
CA TYR A 200 5.37 -2.60 15.83
C TYR A 200 4.99 -1.66 16.99
N PRO A 201 3.84 -1.88 17.67
CA PRO A 201 2.85 -2.91 17.40
C PRO A 201 2.13 -2.65 16.07
N ARG A 202 1.81 -3.71 15.32
CA ARG A 202 1.06 -3.61 14.06
C ARG A 202 -0.43 -3.38 14.31
N SER A 203 -0.72 -2.29 15.00
CA SER A 203 -2.07 -1.82 15.35
C SER A 203 -2.48 -0.64 14.48
N GLY A 204 -3.74 -0.22 14.60
CA GLY A 204 -4.28 0.95 13.91
C GLY A 204 -3.91 2.30 14.55
N PHE A 205 -3.12 2.35 15.63
CA PHE A 205 -2.77 3.59 16.34
C PHE A 205 -1.30 3.98 16.16
N LEU A 206 -1.04 5.26 15.88
CA LEU A 206 0.31 5.81 15.76
C LEU A 206 0.37 7.25 16.26
N HIS A 207 1.45 7.61 16.95
CA HIS A 207 1.70 9.00 17.31
C HIS A 207 2.42 9.72 16.17
N GLN A 208 1.65 10.28 15.23
CA GLN A 208 2.14 11.02 14.09
C GLN A 208 1.18 12.19 13.77
N PRO A 209 1.62 13.47 13.89
CA PRO A 209 0.76 14.61 13.59
C PRO A 209 0.31 14.70 12.13
N ASP A 210 1.13 14.22 11.19
CA ASP A 210 0.86 14.21 9.75
C ASP A 210 -0.04 13.03 9.36
N ASP A 211 -1.22 13.31 8.82
CA ASP A 211 -2.24 12.28 8.60
C ASP A 211 -1.88 11.33 7.45
N TYR A 212 -1.24 11.85 6.38
CA TYR A 212 -0.71 11.04 5.29
C TYR A 212 0.34 10.05 5.79
N LYS A 213 1.32 10.52 6.59
CA LYS A 213 2.37 9.65 7.14
C LYS A 213 1.78 8.59 8.06
N ALA A 214 0.80 8.98 8.88
CA ALA A 214 0.09 8.02 9.73
C ALA A 214 -0.58 6.94 8.89
N ALA A 215 -1.35 7.31 7.88
CA ALA A 215 -2.03 6.36 7.01
C ALA A 215 -1.06 5.47 6.21
N ALA A 216 0.07 6.02 5.74
CA ALA A 216 1.10 5.25 5.04
C ALA A 216 1.77 4.20 5.95
N VAL A 217 2.03 4.53 7.22
CA VAL A 217 2.54 3.56 8.20
C VAL A 217 1.51 2.46 8.47
N MET A 218 0.22 2.79 8.53
CA MET A 218 -0.85 1.77 8.70
C MET A 218 -0.94 0.84 7.50
N ALA A 219 -0.83 1.38 6.28
CA ALA A 219 -0.70 0.57 5.07
C ALA A 219 0.53 -0.34 5.10
N GLN A 220 1.70 0.18 5.54
CA GLN A 220 2.91 -0.62 5.72
C GLN A 220 2.73 -1.74 6.75
N ARG A 221 2.09 -1.47 7.89
CA ARG A 221 1.80 -2.47 8.93
C ARG A 221 0.93 -3.59 8.38
N ALA A 222 -0.17 -3.25 7.70
CA ALA A 222 -1.05 -4.25 7.11
C ALA A 222 -0.35 -5.06 6.00
N GLY A 223 0.49 -4.40 5.18
CA GLY A 223 1.36 -5.04 4.19
C GLY A 223 2.35 -6.03 4.82
N ASP A 224 3.00 -5.65 5.92
CA ASP A 224 3.90 -6.53 6.68
C ASP A 224 3.18 -7.76 7.24
N VAL A 225 1.95 -7.60 7.75
CA VAL A 225 1.13 -8.74 8.24
C VAL A 225 0.82 -9.72 7.12
N VAL A 226 0.26 -9.25 5.99
CA VAL A 226 -0.20 -10.15 4.92
C VAL A 226 0.95 -10.82 4.17
N THR A 227 2.13 -10.20 4.12
CA THR A 227 3.32 -10.75 3.44
C THR A 227 4.15 -11.67 4.33
N ARG A 228 3.63 -12.05 5.50
CA ARG A 228 4.24 -13.02 6.41
C ARG A 228 3.27 -14.18 6.69
N SER A 229 3.82 -15.28 7.19
CA SER A 229 3.03 -16.43 7.66
C SER A 229 3.00 -16.47 9.19
N GLY A 230 1.95 -17.06 9.76
CA GLY A 230 1.84 -17.31 11.21
C GLY A 230 1.76 -16.06 12.09
N GLN A 231 1.28 -14.92 11.57
CA GLN A 231 1.10 -13.71 12.37
C GLN A 231 -0.15 -13.83 13.26
N ILE A 232 -0.15 -13.19 14.43
CA ILE A 232 -1.26 -13.24 15.38
C ILE A 232 -2.30 -12.17 15.00
N HIS A 233 -2.87 -12.32 13.81
CA HIS A 233 -3.88 -11.45 13.22
C HIS A 233 -4.96 -12.30 12.55
N VAL A 234 -6.16 -11.74 12.33
CA VAL A 234 -7.20 -12.34 11.48
C VAL A 234 -6.93 -11.94 10.02
N TYR A 235 -6.18 -12.79 9.31
CA TYR A 235 -5.73 -12.49 7.95
C TYR A 235 -5.53 -13.75 7.10
N GLN A 236 -5.34 -13.54 5.80
CA GLN A 236 -4.88 -14.53 4.83
C GLN A 236 -3.52 -14.11 4.28
N SER A 237 -2.61 -15.08 4.11
CA SER A 237 -1.26 -14.78 3.63
C SER A 237 -1.28 -14.48 2.12
N LEU A 238 -0.66 -13.36 1.74
CA LEU A 238 -0.38 -12.94 0.37
C LEU A 238 0.95 -13.53 -0.12
N LEU A 239 1.23 -14.79 0.23
CA LEU A 239 2.45 -15.49 -0.18
C LEU A 239 2.12 -16.58 -1.19
N ALA A 240 2.84 -16.57 -2.30
CA ALA A 240 2.84 -17.67 -3.25
C ALA A 240 3.94 -18.68 -2.89
N GLN A 241 3.73 -19.95 -3.27
CA GLN A 241 4.74 -20.98 -3.07
C GLN A 241 5.79 -20.92 -4.19
N PRO A 242 7.09 -21.14 -3.87
CA PRO A 242 8.12 -21.26 -4.88
C PRO A 242 7.90 -22.53 -5.71
N GLU A 243 8.14 -22.42 -7.00
CA GLU A 243 8.03 -23.54 -7.95
C GLU A 243 9.24 -23.52 -8.89
N ASP A 244 9.46 -24.61 -9.63
CA ASP A 244 10.51 -24.68 -10.63
C ASP A 244 10.42 -23.53 -11.64
N GLY A 245 11.46 -22.69 -11.67
CA GLY A 245 11.50 -21.48 -12.52
C GLY A 245 10.61 -20.33 -12.05
N TYR A 246 10.11 -20.34 -10.81
CA TYR A 246 9.29 -19.28 -10.22
C TYR A 246 9.72 -18.97 -8.78
N TRP A 247 10.17 -17.73 -8.58
CA TRP A 247 10.61 -17.19 -7.28
C TRP A 247 9.62 -16.09 -6.85
N PRO A 248 8.72 -16.40 -5.91
CA PRO A 248 7.70 -15.47 -5.44
C PRO A 248 8.33 -14.33 -4.63
N ALA A 249 7.59 -13.24 -4.52
CA ALA A 249 7.93 -12.15 -3.62
C ALA A 249 8.00 -12.65 -2.16
N GLY A 250 9.02 -12.16 -1.44
CA GLY A 250 9.21 -12.43 -0.02
C GLY A 250 8.40 -11.50 0.89
N GLU A 251 8.84 -11.41 2.14
CA GLU A 251 8.27 -10.52 3.15
C GLU A 251 8.50 -9.05 2.78
N LEU A 252 7.51 -8.20 3.05
CA LEU A 252 7.65 -6.76 2.87
C LEU A 252 8.47 -6.16 4.02
N LEU A 253 9.47 -5.35 3.68
CA LEU A 253 10.27 -4.60 4.64
C LEU A 253 10.14 -3.10 4.37
N GLU A 254 9.91 -2.34 5.43
CA GLU A 254 9.88 -0.88 5.40
C GLU A 254 11.24 -0.31 4.96
N GLY A 255 11.23 0.78 4.19
CA GLY A 255 12.44 1.39 3.64
C GLY A 255 13.14 0.61 2.52
N ASP A 256 12.81 -0.67 2.31
CA ASP A 256 13.46 -1.50 1.29
C ASP A 256 12.60 -1.69 0.03
N ALA A 257 12.87 -0.84 -0.96
CA ALA A 257 12.23 -0.88 -2.28
C ALA A 257 12.46 -2.19 -3.05
N THR A 258 13.40 -3.03 -2.64
CA THR A 258 13.64 -4.34 -3.26
C THR A 258 12.65 -5.40 -2.78
N THR A 259 11.92 -5.17 -1.69
CA THR A 259 10.91 -6.10 -1.14
C THR A 259 9.47 -5.71 -1.52
N GLY A 260 9.24 -4.42 -1.73
CA GLY A 260 7.97 -3.92 -2.23
C GLY A 260 7.95 -2.39 -2.35
N LYS A 261 6.96 -1.89 -3.09
CA LYS A 261 6.78 -0.46 -3.36
C LYS A 261 5.31 -0.10 -3.28
N TRP A 262 5.07 1.18 -3.02
CA TRP A 262 3.76 1.76 -2.86
C TRP A 262 3.50 2.76 -3.98
N GLN A 263 2.43 2.55 -4.73
CA GLN A 263 1.90 3.51 -5.69
C GLN A 263 0.68 4.18 -5.06
N GLU A 264 0.69 5.51 -4.96
CA GLU A 264 -0.47 6.25 -4.44
C GLU A 264 -1.65 6.19 -5.41
N LEU A 265 -2.83 5.83 -4.89
CA LEU A 265 -4.09 5.76 -5.61
C LEU A 265 -5.05 6.88 -5.18
N ALA A 266 -5.05 7.18 -3.88
CA ALA A 266 -5.82 8.25 -3.25
C ALA A 266 -4.98 8.92 -2.14
N PRO A 267 -5.05 10.25 -1.97
CA PRO A 267 -5.99 11.16 -2.62
C PRO A 267 -5.61 11.59 -4.03
N THR A 268 -4.33 11.46 -4.40
CA THR A 268 -3.87 11.79 -5.75
C THR A 268 -3.27 10.58 -6.43
N LEU A 269 -3.83 10.22 -7.58
CA LEU A 269 -3.32 9.10 -8.36
C LEU A 269 -1.90 9.41 -8.86
N SER A 270 -0.93 8.60 -8.42
CA SER A 270 0.43 8.61 -8.92
C SER A 270 0.67 7.49 -9.93
N GLN A 271 1.48 7.78 -10.95
CA GLN A 271 2.00 6.76 -11.88
C GLN A 271 3.38 6.23 -11.47
N SER A 272 3.97 6.77 -10.41
CA SER A 272 5.23 6.30 -9.83
C SER A 272 4.98 5.53 -8.55
N CYS A 273 5.98 4.75 -8.12
CA CYS A 273 5.96 4.08 -6.83
C CYS A 273 7.31 4.14 -6.15
N ALA A 274 7.26 4.10 -4.82
CA ALA A 274 8.43 4.17 -3.96
C ALA A 274 8.20 3.34 -2.70
N ALA A 275 9.28 2.97 -2.00
CA ALA A 275 9.16 2.53 -0.63
C ALA A 275 8.83 3.73 0.28
N PHE A 276 8.24 3.47 1.45
CA PHE A 276 8.12 4.47 2.49
C PHE A 276 9.38 4.46 3.38
N PRO A 277 9.86 5.61 3.86
CA PRO A 277 9.40 6.97 3.55
C PRO A 277 9.84 7.40 2.15
N ASN A 278 9.10 8.32 1.53
CA ASN A 278 9.46 8.90 0.23
C ASN A 278 9.44 10.44 0.27
N PRO A 279 10.23 11.14 -0.57
CA PRO A 279 10.31 12.59 -0.59
C PRO A 279 9.19 13.27 -1.41
N GLY A 280 8.20 12.52 -1.90
CA GLY A 280 7.12 13.03 -2.73
C GLY A 280 6.18 13.99 -1.99
N PRO A 281 5.25 14.65 -2.70
CA PRO A 281 4.24 15.47 -2.07
C PRO A 281 3.27 14.61 -1.24
N HIS A 282 3.17 14.90 0.07
CA HIS A 282 2.26 14.20 1.00
C HIS A 282 0.93 14.96 1.12
N ILE A 283 0.11 14.89 0.06
CA ILE A 283 -1.17 15.59 0.00
C ILE A 283 -2.12 14.97 1.03
N GLN A 284 -2.68 15.81 1.90
CA GLN A 284 -3.60 15.39 2.95
C GLN A 284 -5.02 15.27 2.37
N ASP A 285 -5.70 14.16 2.66
CA ASP A 285 -7.12 13.98 2.32
C ASP A 285 -8.02 14.63 3.38
N ALA A 286 -9.14 15.23 2.96
CA ALA A 286 -10.02 15.98 3.87
C ALA A 286 -10.72 15.11 4.93
N VAL A 287 -10.97 13.84 4.61
CA VAL A 287 -11.60 12.86 5.52
C VAL A 287 -10.60 11.80 5.99
N GLY A 288 -9.31 12.00 5.68
CA GLY A 288 -8.22 11.12 6.08
C GLY A 288 -8.32 9.73 5.46
N ALA A 289 -8.83 9.63 4.23
CA ALA A 289 -8.95 8.38 3.49
C ALA A 289 -7.89 8.29 2.38
N TYR A 290 -7.04 7.27 2.46
CA TYR A 290 -5.91 7.05 1.55
C TYR A 290 -5.92 5.63 0.99
N ALA A 291 -5.36 5.45 -0.19
CA ALA A 291 -5.19 4.13 -0.78
C ALA A 291 -3.88 4.04 -1.56
N TRP A 292 -3.22 2.89 -1.47
CA TRP A 292 -2.01 2.59 -2.23
C TRP A 292 -2.11 1.21 -2.88
N ALA A 293 -1.55 1.05 -4.08
CA ALA A 293 -1.27 -0.26 -4.64
C ALA A 293 0.09 -0.76 -4.12
N LEU A 294 0.10 -1.98 -3.61
CA LEU A 294 1.29 -2.70 -3.17
C LEU A 294 1.88 -3.49 -4.34
N TRP A 295 3.04 -3.02 -4.81
CA TRP A 295 3.82 -3.63 -5.87
C TRP A 295 4.90 -4.51 -5.27
N ARG A 296 4.95 -5.79 -5.68
CA ARG A 296 5.87 -6.78 -5.12
C ARG A 296 6.75 -7.43 -6.18
N PRO A 297 8.03 -7.73 -5.86
CA PRO A 297 9.02 -8.21 -6.81
C PRO A 297 8.88 -9.72 -7.06
N TYR A 298 8.76 -10.12 -8.30
CA TYR A 298 8.75 -11.53 -8.70
C TYR A 298 9.89 -11.79 -9.66
N SER A 299 10.48 -12.98 -9.57
CA SER A 299 11.37 -13.49 -10.62
C SER A 299 10.83 -14.79 -11.18
N CYS A 300 10.92 -14.99 -12.48
CA CYS A 300 10.40 -16.20 -13.11
C CYS A 300 11.04 -16.46 -14.48
N CYS A 301 10.81 -17.66 -14.97
CA CYS A 301 11.25 -18.15 -16.27
C CYS A 301 10.10 -18.79 -17.01
N LYS A 302 10.03 -18.56 -18.32
CA LYS A 302 9.09 -19.29 -19.16
C LYS A 302 9.49 -20.77 -19.16
N ARG A 303 8.53 -21.65 -18.85
CA ARG A 303 8.76 -23.10 -18.87
C ARG A 303 8.96 -23.57 -20.31
N GLU A 304 10.16 -24.06 -20.61
CA GLU A 304 10.55 -24.57 -21.94
C GLU A 304 10.89 -26.08 -21.93
N GLY A 305 10.60 -26.77 -20.81
CA GLY A 305 10.84 -28.21 -20.65
C GLY A 305 10.05 -28.82 -19.51
N GLN A 306 10.08 -30.15 -19.39
CA GLN A 306 9.39 -30.86 -18.31
C GLN A 306 10.12 -30.71 -16.97
N VAL A 307 11.45 -30.71 -16.97
CA VAL A 307 12.29 -30.68 -15.75
C VAL A 307 13.12 -29.41 -15.73
N PHE A 308 13.15 -28.72 -14.59
CA PHE A 308 14.04 -27.58 -14.36
C PHE A 308 15.43 -28.07 -13.96
N LEU A 309 16.46 -27.57 -14.63
CA LEU A 309 17.86 -27.96 -14.38
C LEU A 309 18.60 -26.94 -13.50
N GLY A 310 18.15 -25.69 -13.49
CA GLY A 310 18.76 -24.60 -12.73
C GLY A 310 18.70 -23.26 -13.46
N SER A 311 19.25 -22.23 -12.81
CA SER A 311 19.35 -20.88 -13.38
C SER A 311 20.67 -20.22 -13.02
N ILE A 312 21.11 -19.29 -13.87
CA ILE A 312 22.20 -18.35 -13.59
C ILE A 312 21.64 -16.93 -13.62
N ASP A 313 22.15 -16.07 -12.74
CA ASP A 313 21.85 -14.64 -12.74
C ASP A 313 22.98 -13.84 -13.40
N PHE A 314 22.63 -12.77 -14.09
CA PHE A 314 23.56 -11.80 -14.64
C PHE A 314 24.09 -10.92 -13.51
N GLN A 315 25.40 -10.63 -13.53
CA GLN A 315 26.03 -9.64 -12.65
C GLN A 315 25.66 -8.21 -13.05
#